data_AF-A0AAD8ZWW0-F1
#
_entry.id   AF-A0AAD8ZWW0-F1
#
_cell.length_a   1.000
_cell.length_b   1.000
_cell.length_c   1.000
_cell.angle_alpha   90.00
_cell.angle_beta   90.00
_cell.angle_gamma   90.00
#
_symmetry.space_group_name_H-M   'P 1'
#
loop_
_entity.id
_entity.type
_entity.pdbx_description
1 polymer ?
#
loop_
_entity_poly.entity_id
_entity_poly.type
_entity_poly.pdbx_seq_one_letter_code
_entity_poly.pdbx_strand_id
1 'polypeptide(L)'
;TMSPSGEFTKFRWICTVFGLLFSVADIASDLLLCVQYGLTGHIAWCALTLLFILSGSVFCQVFSFAWFMDDSTSSDGPSGASRDQQTRRCTAYLVVVHMLQMGFFTRYYQLLKVSFKAVWCQGSTECHKKLFGLAADLSMLRLFETFLESVPQLLLQLYIMLEHQHRSTLQYISMVVSFLNIAWTTADFWRCFRRSLPGMNEVPGGISTAVYLLYKVLTITARILSLSLFILLDRFSVLAFAVVWFLGFVWAHVVKTSFCTSAWTEELYRAIVGFILVFTFFNVKGKNTKMSMTVYYALITVQNFTAPALLMLLNPSVEETDFFLPMTIVIVVAHILGLELLILYYGLLHPQKMRVPDEVDGMRATAKSATETRLQQFLRM
;
A
#
# COMPACT_ATOMS: atom_id res chain seq x y z
N THR A 1 -26.13 25.08 3.65
CA THR A 1 -24.72 25.41 3.37
C THR A 1 -24.10 24.20 2.70
N MET A 2 -23.80 24.29 1.40
CA MET A 2 -23.15 23.20 0.66
C MET A 2 -21.78 22.94 1.31
N SER A 3 -21.47 21.69 1.63
CA SER A 3 -20.14 21.35 2.13
C SER A 3 -19.12 21.66 1.02
N PRO A 4 -17.94 22.24 1.37
CA PRO A 4 -16.90 22.52 0.39
C PRO A 4 -16.26 21.19 0.01
N SER A 5 -16.85 20.51 -0.96
CA SER A 5 -16.56 19.11 -1.28
C SER A 5 -15.16 18.88 -1.89
N GLY A 6 -14.40 19.95 -2.15
CA GLY A 6 -13.04 19.92 -2.67
C GLY A 6 -11.95 20.53 -1.78
N GLU A 7 -12.23 20.90 -0.53
CA GLU A 7 -11.22 21.51 0.36
C GLU A 7 -10.43 20.46 1.17
N PHE A 8 -9.15 20.75 1.38
CA PHE A 8 -8.29 19.99 2.30
C PHE A 8 -8.64 20.47 3.70
N THR A 9 -9.26 19.61 4.50
CA THR A 9 -9.83 20.02 5.79
C THR A 9 -8.85 19.84 6.95
N LYS A 10 -9.12 20.50 8.09
CA LYS A 10 -8.38 20.28 9.36
C LYS A 10 -8.39 18.81 9.77
N PHE A 11 -9.53 18.12 9.61
CA PHE A 11 -9.64 16.69 9.87
C PHE A 11 -8.67 15.88 9.01
N ARG A 12 -8.55 16.20 7.71
CA ARG A 12 -7.61 15.53 6.80
C ARG A 12 -6.17 15.76 7.22
N TRP A 13 -5.82 16.99 7.61
CA TRP A 13 -4.49 17.32 8.13
C TRP A 13 -4.14 16.47 9.36
N ILE A 14 -5.08 16.34 10.30
CA ILE A 14 -4.94 15.48 11.48
C ILE A 14 -4.76 14.00 11.07
N CYS A 15 -5.53 13.50 10.10
CA CYS A 15 -5.31 12.16 9.55
C CYS A 15 -3.91 11.96 8.98
N THR A 16 -3.35 12.94 8.26
CA THR A 16 -1.97 12.85 7.76
C THR A 16 -0.97 12.72 8.91
N VAL A 17 -1.16 13.44 10.02
CA VAL A 17 -0.31 13.30 11.22
C VAL A 17 -0.45 11.92 11.86
N PHE A 18 -1.67 11.41 12.04
CA PHE A 18 -1.87 10.05 12.55
C PHE A 18 -1.24 8.99 11.64
N GLY A 19 -1.30 9.20 10.33
CA GLY A 19 -0.62 8.36 9.36
C GLY A 19 0.89 8.29 9.57
N LEU A 20 1.53 9.44 9.82
CA LEU A 20 2.96 9.50 10.15
C LEU A 20 3.25 8.74 11.45
N LEU A 21 2.43 8.96 12.49
CA LEU A 21 2.62 8.31 13.77
C LEU A 21 2.50 6.78 13.68
N PHE A 22 1.52 6.26 12.94
CA PHE A 22 1.41 4.82 12.70
C PHE A 22 2.61 4.26 11.94
N SER A 23 3.08 4.97 10.91
CA SER A 23 4.25 4.53 10.12
C SER A 23 5.51 4.47 10.99
N VAL A 24 5.75 5.49 11.82
CA VAL A 24 6.89 5.53 12.75
C VAL A 24 6.78 4.46 13.83
N ALA A 25 5.58 4.24 14.37
CA ALA A 25 5.35 3.22 15.39
C ALA A 25 5.62 1.81 14.85
N ASP A 26 5.20 1.54 13.61
CA ASP A 26 5.42 0.26 12.94
C ASP A 26 6.90 -0.03 12.76
N ILE A 27 7.63 0.88 12.09
CA ILE A 27 9.09 0.80 11.88
C ILE A 27 9.83 0.63 13.22
N ALA A 28 9.46 1.41 14.24
CA ALA A 28 10.10 1.33 15.54
C ALA A 28 9.85 -0.03 16.21
N SER A 29 8.61 -0.54 16.14
CA SER A 29 8.26 -1.84 16.72
C SER A 29 9.01 -2.99 16.02
N ASP A 30 9.13 -2.94 14.70
CA ASP A 30 9.86 -3.93 13.91
C ASP A 30 11.37 -3.88 14.13
N LEU A 31 11.95 -2.67 14.24
CA LEU A 31 13.35 -2.51 14.57
C LEU A 31 13.68 -3.04 15.98
N LEU A 32 12.83 -2.74 16.97
CA LEU A 32 12.98 -3.27 18.32
C LEU A 32 12.90 -4.80 18.31
N LEU A 33 11.99 -5.37 17.52
CA LEU A 33 11.84 -6.83 17.40
C LEU A 33 13.06 -7.46 16.70
N CYS A 34 13.59 -6.81 15.67
CA CYS A 34 14.83 -7.19 15.00
C CYS A 34 16.00 -7.27 15.99
N VAL A 35 16.16 -6.23 16.82
CA VAL A 35 17.20 -6.18 17.85
C VAL A 35 16.97 -7.29 18.89
N GLN A 36 15.73 -7.52 19.31
CA GLN A 36 15.41 -8.61 20.24
C GLN A 36 15.85 -9.96 19.66
N TYR A 37 15.51 -10.26 18.40
CA TYR A 37 15.93 -11.51 17.73
C TYR A 37 17.45 -11.63 17.60
N GLY A 38 18.15 -10.53 17.35
CA GLY A 38 19.62 -10.52 17.33
C GLY A 38 20.23 -10.84 18.69
N LEU A 39 19.73 -10.21 19.76
CA LEU A 39 20.22 -10.40 21.13
C LEU A 39 19.91 -11.79 21.69
N THR A 40 18.82 -12.42 21.28
CA THR A 40 18.45 -13.78 21.69
C THR A 40 19.10 -14.88 20.84
N GLY A 41 19.90 -14.52 19.84
CA GLY A 41 20.64 -15.46 18.98
C GLY A 41 19.84 -16.03 17.81
N HIS A 42 18.61 -15.56 17.57
CA HIS A 42 17.78 -15.95 16.43
C HIS A 42 18.16 -15.17 15.15
N ILE A 43 19.36 -15.44 14.64
CA ILE A 43 19.95 -14.69 13.52
C ILE A 43 19.11 -14.75 12.24
N ALA A 44 18.47 -15.89 11.94
CA ALA A 44 17.61 -16.02 10.76
C ALA A 44 16.38 -15.10 10.84
N TRP A 45 15.72 -15.02 12.00
CA TRP A 45 14.55 -14.16 12.21
C TRP A 45 14.94 -12.68 12.18
N CYS A 46 16.09 -12.35 12.78
CA CYS A 46 16.69 -11.02 12.69
C CYS A 46 16.99 -10.63 11.24
N ALA A 47 17.63 -11.51 10.46
CA ALA A 47 17.98 -11.24 9.07
C ALA A 47 16.75 -11.07 8.17
N LEU A 48 15.71 -11.90 8.34
CA LEU A 48 14.46 -11.79 7.59
C LEU A 48 13.68 -10.52 7.96
N THR A 49 13.63 -10.18 9.25
CA THR A 49 13.01 -8.92 9.71
C THR A 49 13.73 -7.72 9.09
N LEU A 50 15.05 -7.69 9.18
CA LEU A 50 15.86 -6.61 8.62
C LEU A 50 15.70 -6.51 7.09
N LEU A 51 15.58 -7.65 6.40
CA LEU A 51 15.33 -7.68 4.96
C LEU A 51 14.03 -6.96 4.59
N PHE A 52 12.93 -7.21 5.33
CA PHE A 52 11.64 -6.56 5.05
C PHE A 52 11.67 -5.05 5.35
N ILE A 53 12.28 -4.66 6.48
CA ILE A 53 12.49 -3.24 6.83
C ILE A 53 13.28 -2.52 5.72
N LEU A 54 14.42 -3.09 5.32
CA LEU A 54 15.26 -2.48 4.29
C LEU A 54 14.59 -2.48 2.92
N SER A 55 13.85 -3.53 2.58
CA SER A 55 13.10 -3.63 1.33
C SER A 55 12.09 -2.49 1.22
N GLY A 56 11.15 -2.37 2.17
CA GLY A 56 10.13 -1.31 2.17
C GLY A 56 10.76 0.09 2.11
N SER A 57 11.79 0.31 2.92
CA SER A 57 12.54 1.57 2.97
C SER A 57 13.19 1.93 1.63
N VAL A 58 13.97 1.01 1.03
CA VAL A 58 14.68 1.25 -0.25
C VAL A 58 13.69 1.56 -1.37
N PHE A 59 12.61 0.80 -1.51
CA PHE A 59 11.61 1.07 -2.55
C PHE A 59 10.96 2.43 -2.35
N CYS A 60 10.60 2.80 -1.11
CA CYS A 60 10.07 4.11 -0.81
C CYS A 60 11.03 5.24 -1.18
N GLN A 61 12.33 5.10 -0.91
CA GLN A 61 13.31 6.12 -1.32
C GLN A 61 13.42 6.22 -2.84
N VAL A 62 13.43 5.11 -3.57
CA VAL A 62 13.54 5.10 -5.04
C VAL A 62 12.36 5.86 -5.66
N PHE A 63 11.12 5.54 -5.28
CA PHE A 63 9.94 6.23 -5.80
C PHE A 63 9.86 7.67 -5.33
N SER A 64 10.13 7.94 -4.05
CA SER A 64 10.15 9.31 -3.53
C SER A 64 11.14 10.19 -4.30
N PHE A 65 12.34 9.68 -4.57
CA PHE A 65 13.38 10.36 -5.33
C PHE A 65 12.96 10.60 -6.77
N ALA A 66 12.48 9.56 -7.46
CA ALA A 66 12.00 9.65 -8.84
C ALA A 66 10.93 10.74 -8.97
N TRP A 67 9.94 10.74 -8.08
CA TRP A 67 8.89 11.75 -8.10
C TRP A 67 9.42 13.14 -7.72
N PHE A 68 10.49 13.26 -6.93
CA PHE A 68 11.05 14.56 -6.56
C PHE A 68 11.75 15.20 -7.75
N MET A 69 12.40 14.37 -8.56
CA MET A 69 12.97 14.77 -9.83
C MET A 69 11.89 15.18 -10.83
N ASP A 70 10.78 14.43 -10.91
CA ASP A 70 9.64 14.79 -11.76
C ASP A 70 9.01 16.14 -11.33
N ASP A 71 8.84 16.38 -10.03
CA ASP A 71 8.28 17.64 -9.50
C ASP A 71 9.22 18.83 -9.77
N SER A 72 10.54 18.61 -9.71
CA SER A 72 11.58 19.63 -9.93
C SER A 72 11.70 20.02 -11.41
N THR A 73 11.55 19.04 -12.32
CA THR A 73 11.60 19.27 -13.78
C THR A 73 10.32 19.93 -14.32
N SER A 74 9.21 19.71 -13.63
CA SER A 74 7.88 20.28 -13.93
C SER A 74 7.70 21.74 -13.51
N SER A 75 8.63 22.31 -12.74
CA SER A 75 8.53 23.67 -12.23
C SER A 75 9.15 24.65 -13.23
N ASP A 76 8.32 25.49 -13.87
CA ASP A 76 8.72 26.57 -14.80
C ASP A 76 9.59 27.64 -14.09
N GLY A 77 10.87 27.33 -13.89
CA GLY A 77 11.89 28.24 -13.37
C GLY A 77 12.71 28.94 -14.47
N PRO A 78 13.40 30.05 -14.15
CA PRO A 78 14.01 30.94 -15.13
C PRO A 78 15.04 30.24 -16.01
N SER A 79 14.94 30.47 -17.32
CA SER A 79 15.80 29.88 -18.36
C SER A 79 17.25 30.39 -18.26
N GLY A 80 18.24 29.50 -18.12
CA GLY A 80 19.68 29.85 -18.20
C GLY A 80 20.63 28.95 -17.41
N ALA A 81 21.94 29.23 -17.46
CA ALA A 81 23.01 28.49 -16.76
C ALA A 81 22.86 28.47 -15.21
N SER A 82 22.11 29.42 -14.65
CA SER A 82 21.71 29.44 -13.24
C SER A 82 20.74 28.30 -12.89
N ARG A 83 19.89 27.85 -13.84
CA ARG A 83 19.01 26.70 -13.68
C ARG A 83 19.83 25.43 -13.53
N ASP A 84 20.83 25.22 -14.37
CA ASP A 84 21.66 24.00 -14.33
C ASP A 84 22.44 23.88 -13.00
N GLN A 85 22.95 25.00 -12.47
CA GLN A 85 23.65 24.99 -11.19
C GLN A 85 22.68 24.79 -10.00
N GLN A 86 21.51 25.42 -10.02
CA GLN A 86 20.50 25.26 -8.97
C GLN A 86 19.88 23.86 -8.99
N THR A 87 19.55 23.33 -10.17
CA THR A 87 19.07 21.96 -10.36
C THR A 87 20.12 20.96 -9.89
N ARG A 88 21.40 21.11 -10.24
CA ARG A 88 22.47 20.21 -9.74
C ARG A 88 22.60 20.23 -8.22
N ARG A 89 22.53 21.40 -7.58
CA ARG A 89 22.58 21.51 -6.11
C ARG A 89 21.35 20.89 -5.45
N CYS A 90 20.16 21.11 -6.01
CA CYS A 90 18.92 20.48 -5.54
C CYS A 90 18.95 18.96 -5.71
N THR A 91 19.43 18.45 -6.85
CA THR A 91 19.60 17.01 -7.07
C THR A 91 20.62 16.41 -6.12
N ALA A 92 21.77 17.04 -5.91
CA ALA A 92 22.77 16.56 -4.94
C ALA A 92 22.20 16.52 -3.51
N TYR A 93 21.47 17.56 -3.09
CA TYR A 93 20.77 17.59 -1.82
C TYR A 93 19.74 16.44 -1.71
N LEU A 94 18.91 16.25 -2.74
CA LEU A 94 17.92 15.16 -2.77
C LEU A 94 18.57 13.78 -2.70
N VAL A 95 19.68 13.57 -3.42
CA VAL A 95 20.44 12.31 -3.34
C VAL A 95 20.92 12.07 -1.92
N VAL A 96 21.53 13.07 -1.27
CA VAL A 96 22.00 12.94 0.12
C VAL A 96 20.84 12.62 1.06
N VAL A 97 19.71 13.32 0.94
CA VAL A 97 18.51 13.08 1.77
C VAL A 97 17.99 11.65 1.62
N HIS A 98 17.92 11.10 0.40
CA HIS A 98 17.44 9.75 0.18
C HIS A 98 18.47 8.68 0.59
N MET A 99 19.77 8.94 0.41
CA MET A 99 20.84 8.08 0.93
C MET A 99 20.82 7.99 2.46
N LEU A 100 20.45 9.08 3.13
CA LEU A 100 20.25 9.11 4.59
C LEU A 100 18.86 8.58 5.02
N GLN A 101 18.08 7.97 4.11
CA GLN A 101 16.73 7.45 4.37
C GLN A 101 15.70 8.51 4.80
N MET A 102 15.98 9.80 4.60
CA MET A 102 15.12 10.92 5.02
C MET A 102 14.12 11.38 3.94
N GLY A 103 14.10 10.75 2.75
CA GLY A 103 13.23 11.16 1.64
C GLY A 103 11.74 11.04 1.96
N PHE A 104 11.33 9.91 2.55
CA PHE A 104 9.96 9.68 3.01
C PHE A 104 9.49 10.75 4.01
N PHE A 105 10.30 11.05 5.03
CA PHE A 105 10.00 12.10 6.01
C PHE A 105 9.98 13.50 5.39
N THR A 106 10.80 13.74 4.35
CA THR A 106 10.81 14.99 3.61
C THR A 106 9.48 15.21 2.86
N ARG A 107 8.91 14.17 2.25
CA ARG A 107 7.58 14.22 1.62
C ARG A 107 6.49 14.55 2.65
N TYR A 108 6.52 13.91 3.81
CA TYR A 108 5.61 14.22 4.92
C TYR A 108 5.72 15.66 5.37
N TYR A 109 6.94 16.14 5.62
CA TYR A 109 7.17 17.51 6.05
C TYR A 109 6.64 18.53 5.03
N GLN A 110 6.88 18.31 3.74
CA GLN A 110 6.38 19.18 2.69
C GLN A 110 4.85 19.19 2.63
N LEU A 111 4.21 18.03 2.67
CA LEU A 111 2.75 17.94 2.67
C LEU A 111 2.17 18.65 3.89
N LEU A 112 2.68 18.38 5.10
CA LEU A 112 2.22 18.99 6.35
C LEU A 112 2.41 20.52 6.36
N LYS A 113 3.55 21.01 5.85
CA LYS A 113 3.85 22.45 5.77
C LYS A 113 2.91 23.17 4.79
N VAL A 114 2.75 22.63 3.58
CA VAL A 114 1.92 23.25 2.54
C VAL A 114 0.44 23.19 2.93
N SER A 115 -0.01 22.06 3.50
CA SER A 115 -1.37 21.91 4.04
C SER A 115 -1.66 22.73 5.26
N PHE A 116 -0.69 22.94 6.16
CA PHE A 116 -0.87 23.87 7.27
C PHE A 116 -1.15 25.29 6.76
N LYS A 117 -0.36 25.77 5.79
CA LYS A 117 -0.59 27.10 5.19
C LYS A 117 -1.94 27.18 4.48
N ALA A 118 -2.33 26.16 3.72
CA ALA A 118 -3.60 26.16 2.98
C ALA A 118 -4.83 26.15 3.92
N VAL A 119 -4.77 25.36 4.99
CA VAL A 119 -5.89 25.16 5.92
C VAL A 119 -6.05 26.33 6.89
N TRP A 120 -4.95 26.94 7.35
CA TRP A 120 -4.98 27.99 8.38
C TRP A 120 -4.75 29.41 7.84
N CYS A 121 -4.18 29.60 6.64
CA CYS A 121 -3.86 30.92 6.09
C CYS A 121 -4.62 31.27 4.79
N GLN A 122 -5.76 30.60 4.52
CA GLN A 122 -6.61 30.71 3.31
C GLN A 122 -5.90 30.28 2.01
N GLY A 123 -6.10 29.02 1.59
CA GLY A 123 -5.64 28.49 0.30
C GLY A 123 -6.68 28.64 -0.83
N SER A 124 -6.21 28.84 -2.07
CA SER A 124 -7.07 28.84 -3.27
C SER A 124 -7.52 27.42 -3.67
N THR A 125 -8.56 27.28 -4.50
CA THR A 125 -9.06 25.97 -4.97
C THR A 125 -8.02 25.16 -5.75
N GLU A 126 -7.18 25.81 -6.56
CA GLU A 126 -6.08 25.17 -7.28
C GLU A 126 -4.97 24.68 -6.32
N CYS A 127 -4.77 25.38 -5.20
CA CYS A 127 -3.90 24.91 -4.13
C CYS A 127 -4.41 23.56 -3.61
N HIS A 128 -5.70 23.45 -3.30
CA HIS A 128 -6.30 22.23 -2.74
C HIS A 128 -6.18 21.00 -3.66
N LYS A 129 -6.32 21.14 -4.99
CA LYS A 129 -6.10 20.05 -5.94
C LYS A 129 -4.65 19.55 -5.91
N LYS A 130 -3.68 20.48 -5.92
CA LYS A 130 -2.26 20.14 -5.80
C LYS A 130 -1.96 19.42 -4.49
N LEU A 131 -2.62 19.82 -3.39
CA LEU A 131 -2.51 19.12 -2.11
C LEU A 131 -3.04 17.69 -2.14
N PHE A 132 -4.17 17.43 -2.80
CA PHE A 132 -4.69 16.06 -2.90
C PHE A 132 -3.78 15.17 -3.74
N GLY A 133 -3.16 15.70 -4.80
CA GLY A 133 -2.14 14.94 -5.53
C GLY A 133 -0.90 14.63 -4.68
N LEU A 134 -0.38 15.61 -3.91
CA LEU A 134 0.72 15.34 -2.96
C LEU A 134 0.33 14.33 -1.87
N ALA A 135 -0.91 14.38 -1.38
CA ALA A 135 -1.41 13.42 -0.40
C ALA A 135 -1.60 12.03 -1.01
N ALA A 136 -2.02 11.93 -2.27
CA ALA A 136 -2.16 10.68 -2.99
C ALA A 136 -0.80 10.02 -3.24
N ASP A 137 0.19 10.78 -3.73
CA ASP A 137 1.58 10.32 -3.85
C ASP A 137 2.09 9.77 -2.52
N LEU A 138 1.94 10.55 -1.43
CA LEU A 138 2.41 10.10 -0.12
C LEU A 138 1.68 8.83 0.35
N SER A 139 0.37 8.77 0.16
CA SER A 139 -0.41 7.60 0.54
C SER A 139 -0.06 6.36 -0.29
N MET A 140 0.41 6.56 -1.52
CA MET A 140 0.90 5.50 -2.39
C MET A 140 2.27 4.97 -1.94
N LEU A 141 3.21 5.85 -1.55
CA LEU A 141 4.49 5.41 -0.96
C LEU A 141 4.26 4.56 0.29
N ARG A 142 3.35 5.00 1.15
CA ARG A 142 2.98 4.23 2.35
C ARG A 142 2.37 2.90 2.00
N LEU A 143 1.54 2.84 0.96
CA LEU A 143 0.97 1.58 0.50
C LEU A 143 2.10 0.61 0.09
N PHE A 144 3.11 1.10 -0.64
CA PHE A 144 4.29 0.28 -0.98
C PHE A 144 5.03 -0.19 0.26
N GLU A 145 5.36 0.71 1.19
CA GLU A 145 5.99 0.40 2.48
C GLU A 145 5.22 -0.70 3.22
N THR A 146 3.93 -0.47 3.45
CA THR A 146 3.05 -1.41 4.17
C THR A 146 3.02 -2.80 3.54
N PHE A 147 2.96 -2.91 2.21
CA PHE A 147 2.90 -4.21 1.55
C PHE A 147 4.26 -4.87 1.33
N LEU A 148 5.36 -4.12 1.29
CA LEU A 148 6.72 -4.66 1.11
C LEU A 148 7.43 -4.93 2.45
N GLU A 149 6.99 -4.29 3.53
CA GLU A 149 7.51 -4.41 4.88
C GLU A 149 6.46 -5.01 5.83
N SER A 150 5.43 -4.24 6.23
CA SER A 150 4.52 -4.60 7.33
C SER A 150 3.75 -5.91 7.10
N VAL A 151 3.28 -6.18 5.89
CA VAL A 151 2.52 -7.41 5.57
C VAL A 151 3.40 -8.67 5.59
N PRO A 152 4.54 -8.73 4.87
CA PRO A 152 5.49 -9.85 4.99
C PRO A 152 6.04 -10.04 6.40
N GLN A 153 6.24 -8.94 7.13
CA GLN A 153 6.69 -8.94 8.51
C GLN A 153 5.64 -9.55 9.45
N LEU A 154 4.37 -9.15 9.33
CA LEU A 154 3.26 -9.78 10.05
C LEU A 154 3.12 -11.28 9.72
N LEU A 155 3.30 -11.65 8.45
CA LEU A 155 3.32 -13.05 8.00
C LEU A 155 4.47 -13.84 8.65
N LEU A 156 5.68 -13.27 8.69
CA LEU A 156 6.85 -13.87 9.36
C LEU A 156 6.62 -14.04 10.86
N GLN A 157 6.08 -13.02 11.52
CA GLN A 157 5.79 -13.05 12.96
C GLN A 157 4.73 -14.10 13.29
N LEU A 158 3.70 -14.26 12.45
CA LEU A 158 2.73 -15.35 12.57
C LEU A 158 3.41 -16.71 12.43
N TYR A 159 4.22 -16.91 11.40
CA TYR A 159 4.97 -18.16 11.20
C TYR A 159 5.83 -18.52 12.43
N ILE A 160 6.63 -17.57 12.94
CA ILE A 160 7.48 -17.79 14.12
C ILE A 160 6.65 -18.16 15.35
N MET A 161 5.52 -17.48 15.56
CA MET A 161 4.63 -17.74 16.69
C MET A 161 4.00 -19.14 16.63
N LEU A 162 3.61 -19.60 15.44
CA LEU A 162 2.93 -20.88 15.25
C LEU A 162 3.91 -22.07 15.26
N GLU A 163 5.01 -21.98 14.51
CA GLU A 163 5.98 -23.06 14.36
C GLU A 163 6.87 -23.21 15.60
N HIS A 164 7.40 -22.10 16.11
CA HIS A 164 8.41 -22.13 17.18
C HIS A 164 7.84 -21.85 18.57
N GLN A 165 6.52 -21.60 18.67
CA GLN A 165 5.82 -21.23 19.92
C GLN A 165 6.49 -20.05 20.66
N HIS A 166 7.27 -19.24 19.94
CA HIS A 166 7.92 -18.07 20.50
C HIS A 166 6.88 -16.96 20.63
N ARG A 167 6.64 -16.53 21.88
CA ARG A 167 5.60 -15.55 22.23
C ARG A 167 6.23 -14.47 23.09
N SER A 168 6.78 -13.42 22.47
CA SER A 168 7.23 -12.24 23.22
C SER A 168 6.18 -11.14 23.21
N THR A 169 6.11 -10.35 24.29
CA THR A 169 5.20 -9.20 24.37
C THR A 169 5.43 -8.22 23.22
N LEU A 170 6.70 -8.02 22.83
CA LEU A 170 7.07 -7.12 21.74
C LEU A 170 6.56 -7.61 20.39
N GLN A 171 6.60 -8.92 20.14
CA GLN A 171 6.05 -9.52 18.91
C GLN A 171 4.55 -9.27 18.81
N TYR A 172 3.78 -9.47 19.89
CA TYR A 172 2.35 -9.16 19.89
C TYR A 172 2.05 -7.68 19.65
N ILE A 173 2.81 -6.79 20.29
CA ILE A 173 2.66 -5.34 20.09
C ILE A 173 2.96 -4.98 18.64
N SER A 174 4.07 -5.47 18.08
CA SER A 174 4.44 -5.24 16.68
C SER A 174 3.35 -5.75 15.73
N MET A 175 2.87 -6.99 15.90
CA MET A 175 1.77 -7.54 15.09
C MET A 175 0.51 -6.66 15.10
N VAL A 176 0.12 -6.15 16.27
CA VAL A 176 -1.05 -5.25 16.41
C VAL A 176 -0.79 -3.91 15.73
N VAL A 177 0.39 -3.33 15.90
CA VAL A 177 0.77 -2.06 15.27
C VAL A 177 0.79 -2.21 13.75
N SER A 178 1.39 -3.27 13.22
CA SER A 178 1.42 -3.56 11.78
C SER A 178 0.01 -3.76 11.21
N PHE A 179 -0.87 -4.46 11.94
CA PHE A 179 -2.27 -4.61 11.53
C PHE A 179 -3.01 -3.27 11.46
N LEU A 180 -2.84 -2.41 12.47
CA LEU A 180 -3.42 -1.07 12.47
C LEU A 180 -2.83 -0.18 11.36
N ASN A 181 -1.53 -0.30 11.08
CA ASN A 181 -0.86 0.41 9.99
C ASN A 181 -1.43 -0.02 8.63
N ILE A 182 -1.60 -1.33 8.39
CA ILE A 182 -2.22 -1.87 7.17
C ILE A 182 -3.63 -1.30 6.96
N ALA A 183 -4.46 -1.33 8.00
CA ALA A 183 -5.82 -0.80 7.95
C ALA A 183 -5.82 0.71 7.66
N TRP A 184 -4.99 1.48 8.36
CA TRP A 184 -4.91 2.92 8.18
C TRP A 184 -4.42 3.30 6.78
N THR A 185 -3.30 2.73 6.34
CA THR A 185 -2.69 3.02 5.03
C THR A 185 -3.63 2.66 3.89
N THR A 186 -4.35 1.53 3.97
CA THR A 186 -5.32 1.13 2.94
C THR A 186 -6.49 2.13 2.85
N ALA A 187 -7.02 2.60 3.98
CA ALA A 187 -8.07 3.62 3.99
C ALA A 187 -7.55 4.98 3.51
N ASP A 188 -6.34 5.36 3.91
CA ASP A 188 -5.71 6.62 3.56
C ASP A 188 -5.46 6.70 2.06
N PHE A 189 -4.86 5.66 1.47
CA PHE A 189 -4.65 5.53 0.03
C PHE A 189 -5.95 5.67 -0.74
N TRP A 190 -6.97 4.85 -0.43
CA TRP A 190 -8.24 4.90 -1.15
C TRP A 190 -8.89 6.29 -1.08
N ARG A 191 -8.86 6.95 0.08
CA ARG A 191 -9.42 8.31 0.23
C ARG A 191 -8.63 9.36 -0.54
N CYS A 192 -7.30 9.30 -0.52
CA CYS A 192 -6.46 10.30 -1.21
C CYS A 192 -6.56 10.15 -2.70
N PHE A 193 -6.35 8.93 -3.16
CA PHE A 193 -6.38 8.56 -4.57
C PHE A 193 -7.72 8.97 -5.20
N ARG A 194 -8.84 8.66 -4.55
CA ARG A 194 -10.14 9.03 -5.08
C ARG A 194 -10.39 10.54 -5.13
N ARG A 195 -9.82 11.31 -4.21
CA ARG A 195 -9.95 12.78 -4.19
C ARG A 195 -8.99 13.50 -5.13
N SER A 196 -7.91 12.84 -5.56
CA SER A 196 -7.03 13.39 -6.60
C SER A 196 -7.62 13.26 -8.00
N LEU A 197 -8.56 12.34 -8.23
CA LEU A 197 -9.17 12.16 -9.56
C LEU A 197 -10.10 13.34 -9.92
N PRO A 198 -10.02 13.88 -11.15
CA PRO A 198 -10.87 14.95 -11.64
C PRO A 198 -12.31 14.45 -11.83
N GLY A 199 -13.27 15.22 -11.32
CA GLY A 199 -14.68 14.87 -11.42
C GLY A 199 -15.19 13.98 -10.28
N MET A 200 -14.32 13.47 -9.40
CA MET A 200 -14.69 12.75 -8.17
C MET A 200 -14.72 13.67 -6.93
N ASN A 201 -15.33 14.85 -7.07
CA ASN A 201 -15.41 15.86 -5.98
C ASN A 201 -16.41 15.49 -4.87
N GLU A 202 -17.07 14.33 -4.94
CA GLU A 202 -17.98 13.87 -3.89
C GLU A 202 -17.23 13.04 -2.85
N VAL A 203 -17.19 13.55 -1.61
CA VAL A 203 -16.61 12.85 -0.47
C VAL A 203 -17.36 11.52 -0.28
N PRO A 204 -16.67 10.36 -0.29
CA PRO A 204 -17.32 9.11 0.05
C PRO A 204 -17.93 9.23 1.44
N GLY A 205 -19.20 8.84 1.59
CA GLY A 205 -19.84 8.82 2.90
C GLY A 205 -19.02 8.00 3.90
N GLY A 206 -19.10 8.36 5.19
CA GLY A 206 -18.38 7.63 6.25
C GLY A 206 -18.64 6.12 6.21
N ILE A 207 -19.88 5.73 5.90
CA ILE A 207 -20.31 4.34 5.72
C ILE A 207 -19.61 3.66 4.54
N SER A 208 -19.53 4.32 3.37
CA SER A 208 -18.84 3.78 2.19
C SER A 208 -17.36 3.52 2.48
N THR A 209 -16.69 4.44 3.19
CA THR A 209 -15.30 4.19 3.62
C THR A 209 -15.22 3.04 4.62
N ALA A 210 -16.12 2.99 5.60
CA ALA A 210 -16.08 1.96 6.64
C ALA A 210 -16.26 0.57 6.02
N VAL A 211 -17.24 0.40 5.11
CA VAL A 211 -17.45 -0.86 4.39
C VAL A 211 -16.27 -1.20 3.50
N TYR A 212 -15.70 -0.21 2.80
CA TYR A 212 -14.49 -0.40 1.99
C TYR A 212 -13.32 -0.93 2.82
N LEU A 213 -13.03 -0.25 3.94
CA LEU A 213 -11.96 -0.63 4.84
C LEU A 213 -12.20 -2.01 5.44
N LEU A 214 -13.43 -2.29 5.88
CA LEU A 214 -13.77 -3.54 6.53
C LEU A 214 -13.59 -4.72 5.57
N TYR A 215 -14.05 -4.64 4.32
CA TYR A 215 -13.83 -5.73 3.37
C TYR A 215 -12.34 -5.92 3.07
N LYS A 216 -11.56 -4.84 2.89
CA LYS A 216 -10.12 -4.94 2.61
C LYS A 216 -9.39 -5.58 3.79
N VAL A 217 -9.62 -5.10 5.01
CA VAL A 217 -9.00 -5.65 6.21
C VAL A 217 -9.36 -7.12 6.39
N LEU A 218 -10.64 -7.49 6.27
CA LEU A 218 -11.06 -8.89 6.41
C LEU A 218 -10.44 -9.81 5.36
N THR A 219 -10.43 -9.40 4.09
CA THR A 219 -9.83 -10.19 3.00
C THR A 219 -8.32 -10.30 3.13
N ILE A 220 -7.63 -9.22 3.54
CA ILE A 220 -6.18 -9.24 3.83
C ILE A 220 -5.88 -10.14 5.03
N THR A 221 -6.66 -10.06 6.13
CA THR A 221 -6.48 -10.93 7.30
C THR A 221 -6.63 -12.39 6.94
N ALA A 222 -7.72 -12.77 6.26
CA ALA A 222 -7.93 -14.15 5.82
C ALA A 222 -6.77 -14.63 4.94
N ARG A 223 -6.28 -13.75 4.07
CA ARG A 223 -5.15 -14.05 3.19
C ARG A 223 -3.85 -14.26 3.94
N ILE A 224 -3.48 -13.36 4.85
CA ILE A 224 -2.24 -13.48 5.65
C ILE A 224 -2.27 -14.77 6.46
N LEU A 225 -3.38 -15.07 7.15
CA LEU A 225 -3.52 -16.30 7.93
C LEU A 225 -3.43 -17.56 7.06
N SER A 226 -4.09 -17.57 5.90
CA SER A 226 -3.97 -18.68 4.94
C SER A 226 -2.55 -18.88 4.44
N LEU A 227 -1.83 -17.79 4.11
CA LEU A 227 -0.43 -17.86 3.69
C LEU A 227 0.45 -18.40 4.82
N SER A 228 0.19 -18.03 6.08
CA SER A 228 0.90 -18.60 7.23
C SER A 228 0.75 -20.13 7.29
N LEU A 229 -0.47 -20.64 7.09
CA LEU A 229 -0.72 -22.09 7.07
C LEU A 229 -0.01 -22.80 5.91
N PHE A 230 0.08 -22.16 4.73
CA PHE A 230 0.87 -22.71 3.62
C PHE A 230 2.37 -22.78 3.94
N ILE A 231 2.92 -21.77 4.63
CA ILE A 231 4.32 -21.78 5.05
C ILE A 231 4.60 -22.91 6.05
N LEU A 232 3.66 -23.14 6.99
CA LEU A 232 3.75 -24.24 7.95
C LEU A 232 3.67 -25.62 7.27
N LEU A 233 2.90 -25.74 6.18
CA LEU A 233 2.73 -27.00 5.48
C LEU A 233 4.01 -27.47 4.80
N ASP A 234 4.67 -26.59 4.05
CA ASP A 234 5.86 -26.95 3.28
C ASP A 234 6.83 -25.78 3.11
N ARG A 235 8.13 -26.07 3.23
CA ARG A 235 9.20 -25.08 3.05
C ARG A 235 9.28 -24.57 1.60
N PHE A 236 8.84 -25.36 0.61
CA PHE A 236 8.77 -24.90 -0.79
C PHE A 236 7.57 -24.00 -1.10
N SER A 237 6.68 -23.74 -0.13
CA SER A 237 5.61 -22.74 -0.26
C SER A 237 6.11 -21.35 -0.67
N VAL A 238 7.33 -20.98 -0.26
CA VAL A 238 7.99 -19.73 -0.68
C VAL A 238 8.19 -19.69 -2.20
N LEU A 239 8.51 -20.82 -2.83
CA LEU A 239 8.62 -20.92 -4.29
C LEU A 239 7.24 -20.76 -4.95
N ALA A 240 6.19 -21.33 -4.36
CA ALA A 240 4.83 -21.11 -4.85
C ALA A 240 4.43 -19.63 -4.77
N PHE A 241 4.82 -18.92 -3.71
CA PHE A 241 4.61 -17.47 -3.62
C PHE A 241 5.39 -16.70 -4.68
N ALA A 242 6.63 -17.10 -4.97
CA ALA A 242 7.41 -16.51 -6.05
C ALA A 242 6.75 -16.72 -7.44
N VAL A 243 6.15 -17.89 -7.67
CA VAL A 243 5.37 -18.16 -8.90
C VAL A 243 4.13 -17.28 -8.97
N VAL A 244 3.34 -17.18 -7.90
CA VAL A 244 2.14 -16.32 -7.87
C VAL A 244 2.50 -14.85 -8.07
N TRP A 245 3.58 -14.40 -7.43
CA TRP A 245 4.14 -13.07 -7.63
C TRP A 245 4.51 -12.83 -9.09
N PHE A 246 5.23 -13.77 -9.71
CA PHE A 246 5.65 -13.65 -11.11
C PHE A 246 4.45 -13.59 -12.06
N LEU A 247 3.39 -14.37 -11.81
CA LEU A 247 2.14 -14.27 -12.56
C LEU A 247 1.49 -12.89 -12.43
N GLY A 248 1.49 -12.32 -11.22
CA GLY A 248 1.03 -10.95 -10.97
C GLY A 248 1.87 -9.90 -11.70
N PHE A 249 3.19 -10.06 -11.72
CA PHE A 249 4.11 -9.20 -12.47
C PHE A 249 3.86 -9.27 -13.98
N VAL A 250 3.75 -10.47 -14.54
CA VAL A 250 3.43 -10.67 -15.97
C VAL A 250 2.08 -10.05 -16.29
N TRP A 251 1.07 -10.22 -15.43
CA TRP A 251 -0.23 -9.59 -15.60
C TRP A 251 -0.13 -8.05 -15.64
N ALA A 252 0.60 -7.44 -14.69
CA ALA A 252 0.81 -6.00 -14.66
C ALA A 252 1.54 -5.49 -15.91
N HIS A 253 2.51 -6.27 -16.42
CA HIS A 253 3.21 -5.97 -17.66
C HIS A 253 2.29 -6.06 -18.90
N VAL A 254 1.44 -7.08 -18.98
CA VAL A 254 0.45 -7.25 -20.08
C VAL A 254 -0.60 -6.14 -20.08
N VAL A 255 -0.98 -5.64 -18.90
CA VAL A 255 -1.91 -4.51 -18.74
C VAL A 255 -1.32 -3.19 -19.27
N LYS A 256 0.01 -3.12 -19.47
CA LYS A 256 0.75 -1.95 -19.98
C LYS A 256 0.47 -0.68 -19.16
N THR A 257 0.88 -0.72 -17.90
CA THR A 257 0.82 0.45 -17.01
C THR A 257 1.69 1.59 -17.51
N SER A 258 1.32 2.81 -17.16
CA SER A 258 2.07 4.03 -17.45
C SER A 258 2.02 4.97 -16.25
N PHE A 259 2.51 4.51 -15.11
CA PHE A 259 2.47 5.25 -13.85
C PHE A 259 3.69 6.18 -13.69
N CYS A 260 4.87 5.72 -14.11
CA CYS A 260 6.15 6.41 -13.99
C CYS A 260 6.60 7.05 -15.31
N THR A 261 7.42 8.10 -15.20
CA THR A 261 8.04 8.78 -16.33
C THR A 261 9.18 7.96 -16.96
N SER A 262 9.94 7.23 -16.15
CA SER A 262 11.06 6.41 -16.60
C SER A 262 10.67 4.94 -16.77
N ALA A 263 11.22 4.27 -17.79
CA ALA A 263 10.93 2.86 -18.07
C ALA A 263 11.40 1.92 -16.94
N TRP A 264 12.54 2.21 -16.32
CA TRP A 264 13.07 1.38 -15.23
C TRP A 264 12.19 1.45 -13.97
N THR A 265 11.75 2.66 -13.58
CA THR A 265 10.81 2.83 -12.45
C THR A 265 9.45 2.21 -12.75
N GLU A 266 9.05 2.13 -14.02
CA GLU A 266 7.79 1.50 -14.41
C GLU A 266 7.83 -0.03 -14.27
N GLU A 267 8.91 -0.68 -14.67
CA GLU A 267 9.08 -2.13 -14.44
C GLU A 267 9.17 -2.44 -12.95
N LEU A 268 9.84 -1.57 -12.18
CA LEU A 268 9.88 -1.67 -10.71
C LEU A 268 8.49 -1.55 -10.09
N TYR A 269 7.68 -0.59 -10.56
CA TYR A 269 6.30 -0.41 -10.13
C TYR A 269 5.47 -1.67 -10.42
N ARG A 270 5.59 -2.25 -11.62
CA ARG A 270 4.92 -3.51 -11.97
C ARG A 270 5.33 -4.68 -11.08
N ALA A 271 6.62 -4.76 -10.71
CA ALA A 271 7.11 -5.80 -9.80
C ALA A 271 6.49 -5.67 -8.40
N ILE A 272 6.36 -4.44 -7.89
CA ILE A 272 5.70 -4.15 -6.61
C ILE A 272 4.21 -4.45 -6.69
N VAL A 273 3.53 -4.05 -7.76
CA VAL A 273 2.13 -4.38 -8.00
C VAL A 273 1.91 -5.89 -8.00
N GLY A 274 2.76 -6.66 -8.69
CA GLY A 274 2.73 -8.12 -8.67
C GLY A 274 2.86 -8.69 -7.26
N PHE A 275 3.63 -8.03 -6.39
CA PHE A 275 3.81 -8.40 -4.99
C PHE A 275 2.59 -8.06 -4.14
N ILE A 276 2.03 -6.86 -4.30
CA ILE A 276 0.79 -6.47 -3.63
C ILE A 276 -0.34 -7.45 -3.99
N LEU A 277 -0.42 -7.89 -5.25
CA LEU A 277 -1.39 -8.88 -5.74
C LEU A 277 -1.27 -10.26 -5.09
N VAL A 278 -0.18 -10.58 -4.39
CA VAL A 278 -0.12 -11.81 -3.58
C VAL A 278 -1.06 -11.70 -2.37
N PHE A 279 -1.24 -10.49 -1.84
CA PHE A 279 -1.94 -10.22 -0.58
C PHE A 279 -3.32 -9.59 -0.76
N THR A 280 -3.46 -8.65 -1.70
CA THR A 280 -4.72 -7.95 -1.92
C THR A 280 -4.91 -7.59 -3.39
N PHE A 281 -6.18 -7.50 -3.80
CA PHE A 281 -6.47 -6.99 -5.13
C PHE A 281 -6.03 -5.53 -5.20
N PHE A 282 -5.19 -5.23 -6.16
CA PHE A 282 -4.72 -3.88 -6.46
C PHE A 282 -4.96 -3.62 -7.94
N ASN A 283 -5.86 -2.70 -8.25
CA ASN A 283 -6.31 -2.50 -9.60
C ASN A 283 -5.49 -1.47 -10.37
N VAL A 284 -4.99 -1.96 -11.49
CA VAL A 284 -3.92 -1.38 -12.30
C VAL A 284 -4.42 -1.08 -13.71
N LYS A 285 -5.59 -1.61 -14.09
CA LYS A 285 -6.14 -1.60 -15.46
C LYS A 285 -7.09 -0.43 -15.70
N GLY A 286 -7.58 0.25 -14.66
CA GLY A 286 -8.36 1.49 -14.76
C GLY A 286 -9.72 1.40 -15.47
N LYS A 287 -10.04 0.34 -16.24
CA LYS A 287 -11.30 0.13 -16.97
C LYS A 287 -11.69 -1.35 -17.00
N ASN A 288 -12.99 -1.65 -16.90
CA ASN A 288 -13.57 -3.01 -16.96
C ASN A 288 -12.94 -4.00 -15.98
N THR A 289 -12.80 -3.57 -14.73
CA THR A 289 -12.06 -4.30 -13.68
C THR A 289 -12.87 -5.41 -13.05
N LYS A 290 -14.20 -5.45 -13.28
CA LYS A 290 -15.11 -6.50 -12.78
C LYS A 290 -14.58 -7.91 -13.05
N MET A 291 -14.21 -8.23 -14.29
CA MET A 291 -13.73 -9.57 -14.64
C MET A 291 -12.40 -9.89 -13.92
N SER A 292 -11.43 -8.97 -13.95
CA SER A 292 -10.14 -9.17 -13.27
C SER A 292 -10.30 -9.34 -11.77
N MET A 293 -11.18 -8.57 -11.16
CA MET A 293 -11.51 -8.63 -9.75
C MET A 293 -12.23 -9.93 -9.40
N THR A 294 -13.22 -10.36 -10.17
CA THR A 294 -13.91 -11.64 -9.97
C THR A 294 -12.95 -12.82 -10.09
N VAL A 295 -12.09 -12.84 -11.12
CA VAL A 295 -11.06 -13.88 -11.28
C VAL A 295 -10.10 -13.89 -10.10
N TYR A 296 -9.63 -12.72 -9.67
CA TYR A 296 -8.74 -12.59 -8.51
C TYR A 296 -9.37 -13.18 -7.24
N TYR A 297 -10.56 -12.72 -6.86
CA TYR A 297 -11.20 -13.17 -5.63
C TYR A 297 -11.63 -14.64 -5.70
N ALA A 298 -11.95 -15.16 -6.88
CA ALA A 298 -12.19 -16.59 -7.07
C ALA A 298 -10.92 -17.41 -6.79
N LEU A 299 -9.76 -17.01 -7.34
CA LEU A 299 -8.48 -17.68 -7.10
C LEU A 299 -8.06 -17.61 -5.62
N ILE A 300 -8.20 -16.44 -4.99
CA ILE A 300 -7.90 -16.27 -3.57
C ILE A 300 -8.84 -17.11 -2.69
N THR A 301 -10.12 -17.23 -3.07
CA THR A 301 -11.07 -18.10 -2.35
C THR A 301 -10.60 -19.56 -2.36
N VAL A 302 -10.21 -20.06 -3.52
CA VAL A 302 -9.68 -21.42 -3.64
C VAL A 302 -8.43 -21.58 -2.78
N GLN A 303 -7.47 -20.66 -2.87
CA GLN A 303 -6.23 -20.74 -2.10
C GLN A 303 -6.48 -20.66 -0.58
N ASN A 304 -7.35 -19.76 -0.13
CA ASN A 304 -7.63 -19.53 1.28
C ASN A 304 -8.24 -20.75 1.97
N PHE A 305 -9.11 -21.51 1.28
CA PHE A 305 -9.68 -22.75 1.81
C PHE A 305 -8.78 -23.96 1.60
N THR A 306 -7.94 -23.95 0.57
CA THR A 306 -6.99 -25.04 0.30
C THR A 306 -5.92 -25.12 1.39
N ALA A 307 -5.49 -23.98 1.97
CA ALA A 307 -4.45 -23.97 3.01
C ALA A 307 -4.79 -24.81 4.26
N PRO A 308 -5.89 -24.55 4.99
CA PRO A 308 -6.27 -25.36 6.15
C PRO A 308 -6.63 -26.79 5.74
N ALA A 309 -7.26 -26.99 4.57
CA ALA A 309 -7.62 -28.32 4.09
C ALA A 309 -6.40 -29.20 3.82
N LEU A 310 -5.38 -28.69 3.11
CA LEU A 310 -4.15 -29.43 2.87
C LEU A 310 -3.36 -29.66 4.15
N LEU A 311 -3.32 -28.68 5.06
CA LEU A 311 -2.65 -28.84 6.35
C LEU A 311 -3.29 -29.96 7.18
N MET A 312 -4.62 -30.03 7.23
CA MET A 312 -5.35 -31.12 7.88
C MET A 312 -5.11 -32.47 7.21
N LEU A 313 -5.14 -32.53 5.87
CA LEU A 313 -4.97 -33.77 5.11
C LEU A 313 -3.54 -34.34 5.18
N LEU A 314 -2.54 -33.48 5.15
CA LEU A 314 -1.12 -33.88 5.09
C LEU A 314 -0.48 -33.98 6.47
N ASN A 315 -1.02 -33.28 7.47
CA ASN A 315 -0.55 -33.34 8.86
C ASN A 315 -1.74 -33.46 9.83
N PRO A 316 -2.34 -34.65 9.98
CA PRO A 316 -3.54 -34.84 10.82
C PRO A 316 -3.34 -34.45 12.28
N SER A 317 -2.12 -34.56 12.82
CA SER A 317 -1.78 -34.11 14.18
C SER A 317 -1.94 -32.60 14.39
N VAL A 318 -2.11 -31.80 13.33
CA VAL A 318 -2.39 -30.37 13.46
C VAL A 318 -3.76 -30.10 14.12
N GLU A 319 -4.70 -31.04 14.05
CA GLU A 319 -6.02 -30.90 14.66
C GLU A 319 -5.93 -30.81 16.20
N GLU A 320 -4.92 -31.43 16.80
CA GLU A 320 -4.68 -31.38 18.25
C GLU A 320 -4.05 -30.05 18.69
N THR A 321 -3.65 -29.18 17.76
CA THR A 321 -3.03 -27.90 18.11
C THR A 321 -4.07 -26.84 18.47
N ASP A 322 -3.83 -26.11 19.56
CA ASP A 322 -4.75 -25.08 20.08
C ASP A 322 -5.04 -23.95 19.09
N PHE A 323 -4.18 -23.74 18.08
CA PHE A 323 -4.30 -22.62 17.14
C PHE A 323 -5.05 -22.96 15.86
N PHE A 324 -5.08 -24.24 15.45
CA PHE A 324 -5.56 -24.62 14.11
C PHE A 324 -7.04 -24.33 13.91
N LEU A 325 -7.88 -24.75 14.86
CA LEU A 325 -9.33 -24.53 14.79
C LEU A 325 -9.68 -23.02 14.85
N PRO A 326 -9.21 -22.23 15.84
CA PRO A 326 -9.47 -20.79 15.85
C PRO A 326 -9.02 -20.07 14.58
N MET A 327 -7.82 -20.40 14.06
CA MET A 327 -7.31 -19.78 12.85
C MET A 327 -8.17 -20.13 11.63
N THR A 328 -8.57 -21.39 11.49
CA THR A 328 -9.44 -21.84 10.39
C THR A 328 -10.80 -21.13 10.45
N ILE A 329 -11.40 -21.00 11.64
CA ILE A 329 -12.65 -20.25 11.83
C ILE A 329 -12.46 -18.78 11.40
N VAL A 330 -11.39 -18.12 11.83
CA VAL A 330 -11.11 -16.72 11.46
C VAL A 330 -10.89 -16.58 9.94
N ILE A 331 -10.15 -17.50 9.32
CA ILE A 331 -9.95 -17.51 7.86
C ILE A 331 -11.30 -17.59 7.14
N VAL A 332 -12.15 -18.55 7.51
CA VAL A 332 -13.44 -18.78 6.85
C VAL A 332 -14.38 -17.60 7.06
N VAL A 333 -14.56 -17.16 8.30
CA VAL A 333 -15.47 -16.06 8.65
C VAL A 333 -15.02 -14.75 8.02
N ALA A 334 -13.73 -14.40 8.15
CA ALA A 334 -13.21 -13.16 7.57
C ALA A 334 -13.27 -13.17 6.04
N HIS A 335 -13.00 -14.32 5.41
CA HIS A 335 -13.09 -14.44 3.95
C HIS A 335 -14.53 -14.27 3.44
N ILE A 336 -15.49 -14.98 4.02
CA ILE A 336 -16.90 -14.91 3.64
C ILE A 336 -17.46 -13.51 3.87
N LEU A 337 -17.31 -12.98 5.09
CA LEU A 337 -17.79 -11.64 5.44
C LEU A 337 -17.11 -10.56 4.59
N GLY A 338 -15.81 -10.72 4.30
CA GLY A 338 -15.08 -9.84 3.40
C GLY A 338 -15.68 -9.82 1.99
N LEU A 339 -16.03 -10.98 1.43
CA LEU A 339 -16.68 -11.06 0.11
C LEU A 339 -18.11 -10.51 0.11
N GLU A 340 -18.88 -10.73 1.17
CA GLU A 340 -20.22 -10.15 1.31
C GLU A 340 -20.16 -8.62 1.33
N LEU A 341 -19.25 -8.05 2.12
CA LEU A 341 -19.03 -6.61 2.19
C LEU A 341 -18.46 -6.05 0.87
N LEU A 342 -17.67 -6.82 0.15
CA LEU A 342 -17.21 -6.48 -1.20
C LEU A 342 -18.39 -6.32 -2.16
N ILE A 343 -19.29 -7.31 -2.18
CA ILE A 343 -20.49 -7.31 -3.02
C ILE A 343 -21.41 -6.17 -2.60
N LEU A 344 -21.61 -5.95 -1.30
CA LEU A 344 -22.38 -4.83 -0.75
C LEU A 344 -21.79 -3.48 -1.21
N TYR A 345 -20.47 -3.33 -1.11
CA TYR A 345 -19.78 -2.13 -1.53
C TYR A 345 -20.03 -1.85 -3.01
N TYR A 346 -19.71 -2.79 -3.90
CA TYR A 346 -19.87 -2.58 -5.35
C TYR A 346 -21.33 -2.59 -5.84
N GLY A 347 -22.24 -3.20 -5.08
CA GLY A 347 -23.66 -3.26 -5.40
C GLY A 347 -24.43 -1.99 -5.02
N LEU A 348 -24.22 -1.48 -3.80
CA LEU A 348 -25.06 -0.42 -3.22
C LEU A 348 -24.31 0.87 -2.86
N LEU A 349 -23.05 0.77 -2.44
CA LEU A 349 -22.29 1.91 -1.88
C LEU A 349 -21.30 2.52 -2.85
N HIS A 350 -20.98 1.82 -3.94
CA HIS A 350 -20.15 2.34 -5.02
C HIS A 350 -20.96 3.42 -5.75
N PRO A 351 -20.44 4.65 -5.85
CA PRO A 351 -21.14 5.72 -6.54
C PRO A 351 -21.41 5.32 -7.99
N GLN A 352 -22.69 5.28 -8.36
CA GLN A 352 -23.12 4.89 -9.71
C GLN A 352 -23.04 6.04 -10.73
N LYS A 353 -22.88 7.29 -10.26
CA LYS A 353 -22.73 8.47 -11.13
C LYS A 353 -21.24 8.61 -11.49
N MET A 354 -20.92 8.30 -12.76
CA MET A 354 -19.60 8.12 -13.37
C MET A 354 -18.94 6.76 -13.11
N ARG A 355 -18.92 5.95 -14.16
CA ARG A 355 -18.22 4.65 -14.28
C ARG A 355 -16.70 4.86 -14.32
N VAL A 356 -16.11 5.38 -13.25
CA VAL A 356 -14.66 5.29 -13.03
C VAL A 356 -14.46 4.21 -11.97
N PRO A 357 -13.82 3.06 -12.29
CA PRO A 357 -13.61 2.00 -11.33
C PRO A 357 -12.61 2.47 -10.26
N ASP A 358 -12.92 2.17 -9.00
CA ASP A 358 -11.98 2.41 -7.89
C ASP A 358 -10.69 1.63 -8.12
N GLU A 359 -9.56 2.32 -7.89
CA GLU A 359 -8.17 1.94 -8.16
C GLU A 359 -7.77 2.10 -9.65
N VAL A 360 -7.16 3.25 -9.99
CA VAL A 360 -6.69 3.57 -11.35
C VAL A 360 -5.23 3.99 -11.29
N ASP A 361 -4.29 3.05 -11.34
CA ASP A 361 -2.90 3.43 -11.54
C ASP A 361 -2.45 3.41 -13.01
N GLY A 362 -3.31 2.93 -13.92
CA GLY A 362 -3.00 2.84 -15.34
C GLY A 362 -4.06 3.53 -16.20
N MET A 363 -3.66 4.55 -16.96
CA MET A 363 -4.44 5.02 -18.10
C MET A 363 -3.80 4.59 -19.43
N ARG A 364 -4.66 4.12 -20.36
CA ARG A 364 -4.32 3.89 -21.76
C ARG A 364 -4.05 5.22 -22.45
N ALA A 365 -2.81 5.45 -22.86
CA ALA A 365 -2.39 6.64 -23.61
C ALA A 365 -3.27 6.87 -24.85
N THR A 366 -4.04 7.96 -24.85
CA THR A 366 -4.45 8.64 -26.08
C THR A 366 -3.57 9.87 -26.25
N ALA A 367 -2.76 9.85 -27.32
CA ALA A 367 -1.95 10.93 -27.89
C ALA A 367 -1.16 11.81 -26.90
N LYS A 368 0.14 11.54 -26.80
CA LYS A 368 1.15 12.35 -26.11
C LYS A 368 1.11 13.82 -26.60
N SER A 369 0.79 14.74 -25.68
CA SER A 369 1.19 16.15 -25.76
C SER A 369 2.44 16.32 -24.88
N ALA A 370 3.51 16.89 -25.43
CA ALA A 370 4.86 16.88 -24.87
C ALA A 370 5.10 17.84 -23.67
N THR A 371 4.04 18.24 -22.95
CA THR A 371 4.12 19.28 -21.91
C THR A 371 3.16 19.04 -20.75
N GLU A 372 2.91 17.80 -20.36
CA GLU A 372 2.05 17.49 -19.20
C GLU A 372 2.85 16.82 -18.08
N THR A 373 2.78 17.43 -16.90
CA THR A 373 3.47 16.96 -15.68
C THR A 373 2.87 15.65 -15.17
N ARG A 374 3.64 14.79 -14.48
CA ARG A 374 3.13 13.53 -13.86
C ARG A 374 1.90 13.79 -13.00
N LEU A 375 1.92 14.88 -12.22
CA LEU A 375 0.78 15.32 -11.40
C LEU A 375 -0.44 15.64 -12.25
N GLN A 376 -0.29 16.30 -13.40
CA GLN A 376 -1.40 16.55 -14.33
C GLN A 376 -1.90 15.27 -15.01
N GLN A 377 -1.01 14.29 -15.28
CA GLN A 377 -1.41 12.98 -15.78
C GLN A 377 -2.20 12.21 -14.71
N PHE A 378 -1.74 12.24 -13.46
CA PHE A 378 -2.39 11.64 -12.29
C PHE A 378 -3.73 12.32 -11.94
N LEU A 379 -3.79 13.65 -12.02
CA LEU A 379 -5.03 14.43 -11.85
C LEU A 379 -5.95 14.38 -13.09
N ARG A 380 -5.56 13.69 -14.17
CA ARG A 380 -6.40 13.43 -15.36
C ARG A 380 -6.89 11.97 -15.45
N MET A 381 -6.32 11.06 -14.65
CA MET A 381 -6.83 9.69 -14.41
C MET A 381 -8.28 9.75 -13.94
#